data_AF-A0A1M3DRL2-F1
#
_entry.id   AF-A0A1M3DRL2-F1
#
_cell.length_a   1.000
_cell.length_b   1.000
_cell.length_c   1.000
_cell.angle_alpha   90.00
_cell.angle_beta   90.00
_cell.angle_gamma   90.00
#
_symmetry.space_group_name_H-M   'P 1'
#
loop_
_entity.id
_entity.type
_entity.pdbx_description
1 polymer ?
#
loop_
_entity_poly.entity_id
_entity_poly.type
_entity_poly.pdbx_seq_one_letter_code
_entity_poly.pdbx_strand_id
1 'polypeptide(L)'
;MSEKSNNVQDVFLNYVRKNKVPVTLFLVNGVKLQGIITWFDNFSVLLRRESHAQLVYKHAISTVMPLGPIQLFENKETGAETGE
;
A
#
# COMPACT_ATOMS: atom_id res chain seq x y z
N MET A 1 -16.83 18.87 10.04
CA MET A 1 -15.85 18.42 9.01
C MET A 1 -15.52 16.98 9.34
N SER A 2 -15.87 16.04 8.46
CA SER A 2 -15.66 14.60 8.69
C SER A 2 -14.19 14.36 8.98
N GLU A 3 -13.88 13.85 10.18
CA GLU A 3 -12.57 13.32 10.48
C GLU A 3 -12.26 12.24 9.46
N LYS A 4 -11.43 12.59 8.48
CA LYS A 4 -10.78 11.63 7.59
C LYS A 4 -9.86 10.78 8.48
N SER A 5 -10.45 9.82 9.17
CA SER A 5 -9.77 8.58 9.54
C SER A 5 -9.04 8.14 8.28
N ASN A 6 -7.72 8.27 8.30
CA ASN A 6 -6.89 8.04 7.14
C ASN A 6 -7.10 6.57 6.72
N ASN A 7 -7.89 6.35 5.66
CA ASN A 7 -8.22 5.02 5.15
C ASN A 7 -6.94 4.22 4.96
N VAL A 8 -6.79 3.13 5.73
CA VAL A 8 -5.59 2.29 5.74
C VAL A 8 -5.19 1.83 4.34
N GLN A 9 -6.16 1.56 3.47
CA GLN A 9 -5.91 1.16 2.08
C GLN A 9 -5.25 2.30 1.31
N ASP A 10 -5.82 3.51 1.37
CA ASP A 10 -5.31 4.66 0.63
C ASP A 10 -3.95 5.12 1.16
N VAL A 11 -3.75 5.06 2.48
CA VAL A 11 -2.46 5.36 3.13
C VAL A 11 -1.39 4.38 2.64
N PHE A 12 -1.68 3.08 2.72
CA PHE A 12 -0.77 2.02 2.29
C PHE A 12 -0.45 2.15 0.80
N LEU A 13 -1.46 2.22 -0.07
CA LEU A 13 -1.28 2.28 -1.53
C LEU A 13 -0.56 3.56 -1.96
N ASN A 14 -0.83 4.69 -1.30
CA ASN A 14 -0.08 5.91 -1.55
C ASN A 14 1.37 5.80 -1.10
N TYR A 15 1.64 5.19 0.06
CA TYR A 15 2.99 5.03 0.57
C TYR A 15 3.85 4.21 -0.41
N VAL A 16 3.38 3.02 -0.80
CA VAL A 16 4.13 2.14 -1.71
C VAL A 16 4.29 2.76 -3.10
N ARG A 17 3.28 3.51 -3.59
CA ARG A 17 3.35 4.23 -4.87
C ARG A 17 4.38 5.36 -4.83
N LYS A 18 4.29 6.26 -3.85
CA LYS A 18 5.16 7.44 -3.76
C LYS A 18 6.63 7.04 -3.60
N ASN A 19 6.90 6.04 -2.75
CA ASN A 19 8.25 5.56 -2.48
C ASN A 19 8.73 4.49 -3.48
N LYS A 20 7.92 4.17 -4.50
CA LYS A 20 8.22 3.14 -5.51
C LYS A 20 8.65 1.81 -4.89
N VAL A 21 8.03 1.44 -3.77
CA VAL A 21 8.35 0.21 -3.03
C VAL A 21 7.98 -0.99 -3.91
N PRO A 22 8.91 -1.91 -4.18
CA PRO A 22 8.57 -3.16 -4.85
C PRO A 22 7.58 -3.95 -4.00
N VAL A 23 6.51 -4.42 -4.63
CA VAL A 23 5.47 -5.24 -3.98
C VAL A 23 5.27 -6.55 -4.71
N THR A 24 4.78 -7.55 -3.98
CA THR A 24 4.17 -8.76 -4.53
C THR A 24 2.67 -8.70 -4.27
N LEU A 25 1.87 -8.72 -5.34
CA LEU A 25 0.42 -8.93 -5.29
C LEU A 25 0.15 -10.43 -5.36
N PHE A 26 -0.58 -10.94 -4.39
CA PHE A 26 -1.14 -12.28 -4.43
C PHE A 26 -2.58 -12.16 -4.91
N LEU A 27 -2.92 -12.92 -5.94
CA LEU A 27 -4.28 -12.98 -6.44
C LEU A 27 -5.06 -14.11 -5.75
N VAL A 28 -6.39 -13.97 -5.72
CA VAL A 28 -7.30 -14.95 -5.11
C VAL A 28 -7.20 -16.35 -5.74
N ASN A 29 -6.73 -16.45 -6.99
CA ASN A 29 -6.47 -17.71 -7.69
C ASN A 29 -5.07 -18.31 -7.41
N GLY A 30 -4.28 -17.68 -6.54
CA GLY A 30 -2.93 -18.11 -6.18
C GLY A 30 -1.80 -17.59 -7.07
N VAL A 31 -2.10 -16.87 -8.17
CA VAL A 31 -1.07 -16.24 -9.01
C VAL A 31 -0.39 -15.10 -8.24
N LYS A 32 0.93 -14.99 -8.37
CA LYS A 32 1.71 -13.87 -7.83
C LYS A 32 2.16 -12.92 -8.95
N LEU A 33 1.95 -11.62 -8.74
CA LEU A 33 2.43 -10.56 -9.61
C LEU A 33 3.43 -9.72 -8.83
N GLN A 34 4.58 -9.41 -9.43
CA GLN A 34 5.60 -8.57 -8.80
C GLN A 34 5.78 -7.29 -9.59
N GLY A 35 6.05 -6.18 -8.90
CA GLY A 35 6.30 -4.91 -9.56
C GLY A 35 6.16 -3.72 -8.61
N ILE A 36 5.96 -2.54 -9.19
CA ILE A 36 5.75 -1.30 -8.46
C ILE A 36 4.37 -0.76 -8.82
N ILE A 37 3.59 -0.36 -7.81
CA ILE A 37 2.30 0.28 -8.01
C ILE A 37 2.54 1.71 -8.47
N THR A 38 2.09 2.07 -9.66
CA THR A 38 2.26 3.43 -10.21
C THR A 38 0.99 4.28 -10.08
N TRP A 39 -0.18 3.64 -10.06
CA TRP A 39 -1.48 4.29 -9.89
C TRP A 39 -2.44 3.34 -9.19
N PHE A 40 -3.44 3.88 -8.49
CA PHE A 40 -4.62 3.15 -8.07
C PHE A 40 -5.86 4.06 -8.05
N ASP A 41 -7.04 3.47 -8.21
CA ASP A 41 -8.32 4.11 -7.96
C ASP A 41 -9.11 3.28 -6.95
N ASN A 42 -10.44 3.45 -6.88
CA ASN A 42 -11.29 2.71 -5.95
C ASN A 42 -11.29 1.20 -6.21
N PHE A 43 -11.16 0.75 -7.46
CA PHE A 43 -11.41 -0.64 -7.85
C PHE A 43 -10.20 -1.33 -8.50
N SER A 44 -9.16 -0.58 -8.85
CA SER A 44 -8.04 -1.08 -9.63
C SER A 44 -6.70 -0.50 -9.18
N VAL A 45 -5.63 -1.21 -9.53
CA VAL A 45 -4.24 -0.86 -9.27
C VAL A 45 -3.46 -1.06 -10.56
N LEU A 46 -2.68 -0.06 -10.97
CA LEU A 46 -1.75 -0.16 -12.09
C LEU A 46 -0.39 -0.62 -11.56
N LEU A 47 -0.01 -1.85 -11.91
CA LEU A 47 1.26 -2.46 -11.53
C LEU A 47 2.21 -2.42 -12.72
N ARG A 48 3.43 -1.91 -12.51
CA ARG A 48 4.48 -1.88 -13.52
C ARG A 48 5.61 -2.84 -13.16
N ARG A 49 6.06 -3.62 -14.15
CA ARG A 49 7.26 -4.45 -14.07
C ARG A 49 8.04 -4.30 -15.38
N GLU A 50 9.29 -3.85 -15.29
CA GLU A 50 10.13 -3.54 -16.46
C GLU A 50 9.42 -2.53 -17.41
N SER A 51 9.27 -2.88 -18.69
CA SER A 51 8.57 -2.07 -19.70
C SER A 51 7.05 -2.29 -19.74
N HIS A 52 6.52 -3.25 -18.98
CA HIS A 52 5.12 -3.63 -19.01
C HIS A 52 4.32 -2.98 -17.88
N ALA A 53 3.13 -2.48 -18.22
CA ALA A 53 2.13 -2.03 -17.27
C ALA A 53 0.89 -2.92 -17.37
N GLN A 54 0.35 -3.33 -16.22
CA GLN A 54 -0.85 -4.16 -16.14
C GLN A 54 -1.84 -3.54 -15.16
N LEU A 55 -3.11 -3.47 -15.57
CA LEU A 55 -4.21 -3.04 -14.72
C LEU A 55 -4.73 -4.26 -13.96
N VAL A 56 -4.71 -4.22 -12.64
CA VAL A 56 -5.14 -5.30 -11.75
C VAL A 56 -6.37 -4.85 -10.98
N TYR A 57 -7.47 -5.59 -11.10
CA TYR A 57 -8.68 -5.30 -10.32
C TYR A 57 -8.52 -5.77 -8.88
N LYS A 58 -8.93 -4.93 -7.92
CA LYS A 58 -8.80 -5.20 -6.48
C LYS A 58 -9.57 -6.43 -6.03
N HIS A 59 -10.70 -6.76 -6.66
CA HIS A 59 -11.46 -7.98 -6.32
C HIS A 59 -10.67 -9.27 -6.62
N ALA A 60 -9.67 -9.20 -7.50
CA ALA A 60 -8.82 -10.34 -7.82
C ALA A 60 -7.59 -10.42 -6.89
N ILE A 61 -7.29 -9.38 -6.10
CA ILE A 61 -6.13 -9.32 -5.21
C ILE A 61 -6.55 -9.82 -3.83
N SER A 62 -5.87 -10.85 -3.32
CA SER A 62 -6.03 -11.32 -1.95
C SER A 62 -5.11 -10.58 -0.98
N THR A 63 -3.89 -10.26 -1.38
CA THR A 63 -2.87 -9.68 -0.47
C THR A 63 -1.87 -8.81 -1.22
N VAL A 64 -1.43 -7.71 -0.61
CA VAL A 64 -0.36 -6.84 -1.11
C VAL A 64 0.80 -6.86 -0.12
N MET A 65 1.95 -7.40 -0.53
CA MET A 65 3.12 -7.56 0.33
C MET A 65 4.27 -6.66 -0.16
N PRO A 66 4.73 -5.67 0.62
CA PRO A 66 5.93 -4.92 0.30
C PRO A 66 7.18 -5.79 0.48
N LEU A 67 8.24 -5.55 -0.30
CA LEU A 67 9.49 -6.32 -0.23
C LEU A 67 10.29 -6.06 1.06
N GLY A 68 9.95 -5.01 1.82
CA GLY A 68 10.56 -4.71 3.11
C GLY A 68 9.59 -4.04 4.07
N PRO A 69 10.02 -3.82 5.32
CA PRO A 69 9.21 -3.11 6.32
C PRO A 69 8.83 -1.72 5.82
N ILE A 70 7.59 -1.32 6.12
CA ILE A 70 7.10 0.03 5.81
C ILE A 70 6.54 0.67 7.09
N GLN A 71 6.85 1.95 7.29
CA GLN A 71 6.33 2.73 8.40
C GLN A 71 5.20 3.61 7.88
N LEU A 72 3.95 3.24 8.19
CA LEU A 72 2.75 3.92 7.66
C LEU A 72 2.22 5.01 8.59
N PHE A 73 2.45 4.85 9.89
CA PHE A 73 2.01 5.78 10.92
C PHE A 73 3.21 6.07 11.81
N GLU A 74 3.42 7.35 12.14
CA GLU A 74 4.37 7.71 13.19
C GLU A 74 3.82 7.19 14.52
N ASN A 75 4.64 6.46 15.27
CA ASN A 75 4.34 6.16 16.65
C ASN A 75 4.32 7.50 17.40
N LYS A 76 3.14 8.02 17.73
CA LYS A 76 3.02 9.02 18.80
C LYS A 76 3.29 8.31 20.13
N GLU A 77 4.55 8.04 20.44
CA GLU A 77 4.94 7.64 21.78
C GLU A 77 4.97 8.89 22.67
N THR A 78 3.96 8.93 23.56
CA THR A 78 4.00 9.47 24.94
C THR A 78 4.94 10.63 25.20
N GLY A 79 4.40 11.85 25.18
CA GLY A 79 4.99 12.98 25.88
C GLY A 79 5.17 12.60 27.35
N ALA A 80 6.42 12.71 27.82
CA ALA A 80 6.84 12.40 29.17
C ALA A 80 6.00 13.17 30.21
N GLU A 81 5.27 12.44 31.05
CA GLU A 81 4.97 12.89 32.40
C GLU A 81 6.26 12.78 33.21
N THR A 82 7.09 13.81 33.16
CA THR A 82 8.00 14.13 34.25
C THR A 82 7.44 15.36 34.95
N GLY A 83 6.63 15.10 35.98
CA GLY A 83 6.02 16.11 36.82
C GLY A 83 5.51 15.48 38.12
N GLU A 84 6.43 15.14 39.02
CA GLU A 84 6.46 15.51 40.45
C GLU A 84 7.67 14.86 41.14
#